data_AF-A0A7V4CMQ0-F1
#
_entry.id   AF-A0A7V4CMQ0-F1
#
_cell.length_a   1.000
_cell.length_b   1.000
_cell.length_c   1.000
_cell.angle_alpha   90.00
_cell.angle_beta   90.00
_cell.angle_gamma   90.00
#
_symmetry.space_group_name_H-M   'P 1'
#
loop_
_entity.id
_entity.type
_entity.pdbx_description
1 polymer ?
#
loop_
_entity_poly.entity_id
_entity_poly.type
_entity_poly.pdbx_seq_one_letter_code
_entity_poly.pdbx_strand_id
1 'polypeptide(L)'
;MYIGIEIVVAIVFFIPIIVLLGTVGYELQIINDFSLIIEGTTRLIPFPDDFSETYFELRILGAYQFLEVGPFSLKFDIGQVSAELAGNNFQFHFVPRIGGILEFHNLRLSASYVNKAFIGGIYLGF
;
A
#
# COMPACT_ATOMS: atom_id res chain seq x y z
N MET A 1 5.31 9.44 -9.97
CA MET A 1 4.08 9.41 -9.13
C MET A 1 3.23 8.24 -9.62
N TYR A 2 2.30 7.70 -8.85
CA TYR A 2 1.42 6.62 -9.33
C TYR A 2 0.02 6.65 -8.71
N ILE A 3 -0.93 6.01 -9.40
CA ILE A 3 -2.28 5.75 -8.90
C ILE A 3 -2.63 4.29 -9.12
N GLY A 4 -3.38 3.69 -8.21
CA GLY A 4 -3.77 2.30 -8.35
C GLY A 4 -4.94 1.90 -7.46
N ILE A 5 -5.29 0.63 -7.58
CA ILE A 5 -6.28 -0.03 -6.73
C ILE A 5 -5.58 -1.15 -5.99
N GLU A 6 -5.89 -1.26 -4.70
CA GLU A 6 -5.46 -2.33 -3.83
C GLU A 6 -6.64 -3.18 -3.38
N ILE A 7 -6.36 -4.46 -3.18
CA ILE A 7 -7.26 -5.43 -2.57
C ILE A 7 -6.64 -5.83 -1.24
N VAL A 8 -7.39 -5.60 -0.16
CA VAL A 8 -7.07 -6.12 1.17
C VAL A 8 -7.95 -7.35 1.40
N VAL A 9 -7.33 -8.48 1.66
CA VAL A 9 -8.00 -9.74 2.00
C VAL A 9 -7.58 -10.14 3.41
N ALA A 10 -8.53 -10.09 4.34
CA ALA A 10 -8.33 -10.54 5.72
C ALA A 10 -9.24 -11.75 6.01
N ILE A 11 -8.78 -12.67 6.85
CA ILE A 11 -9.60 -13.81 7.31
C ILE A 11 -9.98 -13.56 8.76
N VAL A 12 -11.27 -13.33 9.01
CA VAL A 12 -11.83 -13.08 10.35
C VAL A 12 -12.82 -14.19 10.67
N PHE A 13 -12.54 -15.01 11.68
CA PHE A 13 -13.36 -16.18 12.04
C PHE A 13 -13.72 -17.08 10.83
N PHE A 14 -12.74 -17.36 9.97
CA PHE A 14 -12.91 -18.13 8.72
C PHE A 14 -13.76 -17.47 7.63
N ILE A 15 -14.18 -16.21 7.82
CA ILE A 15 -14.90 -15.43 6.82
C ILE A 15 -13.89 -14.49 6.12
N PRO A 16 -13.75 -14.55 4.78
CA PRO A 16 -12.92 -13.61 4.05
C PRO A 16 -13.60 -12.24 4.02
N ILE A 17 -12.89 -11.23 4.49
CA ILE A 17 -13.26 -9.82 4.33
C ILE A 17 -12.40 -9.27 3.20
N ILE A 18 -13.06 -8.76 2.16
CA ILE A 18 -12.42 -8.16 0.99
C ILE A 18 -12.74 -6.67 0.99
N VAL A 19 -11.70 -5.84 0.99
CA VAL A 19 -11.81 -4.38 0.91
C VAL A 19 -11.03 -3.92 -0.31
N LEU A 20 -11.64 -3.04 -1.10
CA LEU A 20 -10.95 -2.38 -2.21
C LEU A 20 -10.57 -0.96 -1.78
N LEU A 21 -9.30 -0.63 -1.95
CA LEU A 21 -8.76 0.68 -1.66
C LEU A 21 -8.30 1.35 -2.95
N GLY A 22 -8.48 2.67 -3.02
CA GLY A 22 -7.84 3.52 -4.02
C GLY A 22 -6.59 4.11 -3.41
N THR A 23 -5.47 4.04 -4.11
CA THR A 23 -4.17 4.51 -3.62
C THR A 23 -3.54 5.46 -4.61
N VAL A 24 -3.06 6.60 -4.12
CA VAL A 24 -2.15 7.50 -4.83
C VAL A 24 -0.83 7.49 -4.08
N GLY A 25 0.28 7.35 -4.81
CA GLY A 25 1.59 7.28 -4.19
C GLY A 25 2.68 8.01 -4.94
N TYR A 26 3.75 8.28 -4.21
CA TYR A 26 4.97 8.88 -4.69
C TYR A 26 6.17 8.15 -4.09
N GLU A 27 7.16 7.85 -4.92
CA GLU A 27 8.40 7.23 -4.47
C GLU A 27 9.53 8.26 -4.52
N LEU A 28 10.22 8.40 -3.39
CA LEU A 28 11.37 9.27 -3.21
C LEU A 28 12.63 8.41 -3.07
N GLN A 29 13.52 8.49 -4.04
CA GLN A 29 14.83 7.84 -3.96
C GLN A 29 15.69 8.55 -2.90
N ILE A 30 16.21 7.79 -1.93
CA ILE A 30 17.06 8.34 -0.85
C ILE A 30 18.55 8.06 -1.13
N ILE A 31 18.87 6.80 -1.41
CA ILE A 31 20.20 6.32 -1.81
C ILE A 31 20.01 5.22 -2.86
N ASN A 32 21.05 4.88 -3.63
CA ASN A 32 20.97 4.00 -4.82
C ASN A 32 19.89 2.91 -4.77
N ASP A 33 19.92 2.06 -3.75
CA ASP A 33 19.04 0.88 -3.68
C ASP A 33 17.89 1.06 -2.69
N PHE A 34 17.75 2.23 -2.04
CA PHE A 34 16.71 2.47 -1.04
C PHE A 34 15.89 3.73 -1.32
N SER A 35 14.58 3.55 -1.29
CA SER A 35 13.59 4.60 -1.49
C SER A 35 12.56 4.62 -0.37
N LEU A 36 11.91 5.77 -0.20
CA LEU A 36 10.73 5.93 0.62
C LEU A 36 9.52 6.03 -0.29
N ILE A 37 8.51 5.22 0.00
CA ILE A 37 7.23 5.25 -0.69
C ILE A 37 6.24 5.96 0.24
N ILE A 38 5.61 7.03 -0.25
CA ILE A 38 4.59 7.79 0.46
C ILE A 38 3.27 7.57 -0.27
N GLU A 39 2.26 7.08 0.43
CA GLU A 39 0.94 6.76 -0.13
C GLU A 39 -0.17 7.45 0.65
N GLY A 40 -1.18 7.91 -0.06
CA GLY A 40 -2.50 8.20 0.47
C GLY A 40 -3.50 7.20 -0.07
N THR A 41 -4.25 6.56 0.82
CA THR A 41 -5.18 5.48 0.47
C THR A 41 -6.53 5.69 1.15
N THR A 42 -7.58 5.30 0.45
CA THR A 42 -8.96 5.43 0.94
C THR A 42 -9.80 4.23 0.49
N ARG A 43 -10.84 3.93 1.26
CA ARG A 43 -11.73 2.80 0.98
C ARG A 43 -12.68 3.14 -0.16
N LEU A 44 -12.65 2.33 -1.21
CA LEU A 44 -13.60 2.40 -2.32
C LEU A 44 -14.77 1.46 -2.08
N ILE A 45 -14.50 0.21 -1.69
CA ILE A 45 -15.54 -0.82 -1.48
C ILE A 45 -15.26 -1.56 -0.16
N PRO A 46 -16.26 -1.71 0.72
CA PRO A 46 -17.60 -1.10 0.62
C PRO A 46 -17.53 0.43 0.70
N PHE A 47 -18.44 1.11 0.00
CA PHE A 47 -18.55 2.56 0.13
C PHE A 47 -18.97 2.89 1.56
N PRO A 48 -18.42 3.95 2.18
CA PRO A 48 -18.90 4.42 3.47
C PRO A 48 -20.33 4.98 3.32
N ASP A 49 -21.23 4.60 4.23
CA ASP A 49 -22.59 5.14 4.26
C ASP A 49 -22.61 6.59 4.75
N ASP A 50 -21.63 6.98 5.59
CA ASP A 50 -21.42 8.35 6.05
C ASP A 50 -19.93 8.68 6.36
N PHE A 51 -19.66 9.92 6.78
CA PHE A 51 -18.30 10.37 7.11
C PHE A 51 -17.67 9.63 8.30
N SER A 52 -18.47 9.09 9.21
CA SER A 52 -17.96 8.35 10.37
C SER A 52 -17.38 6.99 9.97
N GLU A 53 -17.83 6.45 8.84
CA GLU A 53 -17.30 5.21 8.25
C GLU A 53 -16.20 5.45 7.22
N THR A 54 -15.86 6.71 6.95
CA THR A 54 -14.80 7.06 6.00
C THR A 54 -13.46 6.55 6.54
N TYR A 55 -12.71 5.93 5.64
CA TYR A 55 -11.36 5.46 5.89
C TYR A 55 -10.40 6.23 4.99
N PHE A 56 -9.42 6.86 5.63
CA PHE A 56 -8.29 7.47 4.96
C PHE A 56 -7.01 7.15 5.73
N GLU A 57 -5.98 6.70 5.02
CA GLU A 57 -4.70 6.37 5.61
C GLU A 57 -3.57 7.02 4.80
N LEU A 58 -2.61 7.62 5.51
CA LEU A 58 -1.32 8.00 4.96
C LEU A 58 -0.29 6.97 5.36
N ARG A 59 0.42 6.39 4.40
CA ARG A 59 1.45 5.37 4.61
C ARG A 59 2.80 5.88 4.17
N ILE A 60 3.83 5.57 4.95
CA ILE A 60 5.23 5.73 4.56
C ILE A 60 5.91 4.37 4.70
N LEU A 61 6.51 3.89 3.62
CA LEU A 61 7.18 2.59 3.55
C LEU A 61 8.64 2.78 3.14
N GLY A 62 9.51 1.95 3.70
CA GLY A 62 10.86 1.77 3.15
C GLY A 62 10.82 0.71 2.06
N ALA A 63 11.45 0.96 0.92
CA ALA A 63 11.59 0.00 -0.16
C ALA A 63 13.05 -0.18 -0.54
N TYR A 64 13.49 -1.44 -0.64
CA TYR A 64 14.83 -1.79 -1.09
C TYR A 64 14.76 -2.39 -2.49
N GLN A 65 15.41 -1.76 -3.46
CA GLN A 65 15.56 -2.28 -4.81
C GLN A 65 16.57 -3.43 -4.81
N PHE A 66 16.07 -4.64 -5.07
CA PHE A 66 16.87 -5.86 -5.04
C PHE A 66 17.43 -6.23 -6.41
N LEU A 67 16.66 -5.99 -7.47
CA LEU A 67 17.01 -6.36 -8.83
C LEU A 67 16.50 -5.33 -9.82
N GLU A 68 17.35 -4.95 -10.77
CA GLU A 68 16.97 -4.15 -11.93
C GLU A 68 17.57 -4.80 -13.19
N VAL A 69 16.72 -5.23 -14.12
CA VAL A 69 17.13 -5.88 -15.37
C VAL A 69 16.29 -5.33 -16.52
N GLY A 70 16.89 -4.45 -17.32
CA GLY A 70 16.21 -3.82 -18.45
C GLY A 70 15.00 -3.01 -17.97
N PRO A 71 13.78 -3.28 -18.46
CA PRO A 71 12.58 -2.55 -18.04
C PRO A 71 11.98 -3.04 -16.72
N PHE A 72 12.56 -4.07 -16.08
CA PHE A 72 12.02 -4.69 -14.88
C PHE A 72 12.80 -4.27 -13.63
N SER A 73 12.08 -3.89 -12.57
CA SER A 73 12.64 -3.67 -11.23
C SER A 73 11.86 -4.49 -10.20
N LEU A 74 12.56 -5.15 -9.29
CA LEU A 74 12.00 -5.85 -8.14
C LEU A 74 12.47 -5.17 -6.85
N LYS A 75 11.52 -4.74 -6.05
CA LYS A 75 11.76 -4.10 -4.76
C LYS A 75 11.10 -4.88 -3.63
N PHE A 76 11.65 -4.79 -2.43
CA PHE A 76 11.05 -5.30 -1.21
C PHE A 76 10.62 -4.13 -0.33
N ASP A 77 9.34 -4.04 -0.01
CA ASP A 77 8.84 -3.11 1.01
C ASP A 77 9.00 -3.70 2.40
N ILE A 78 9.59 -2.90 3.31
CA ILE A 78 9.84 -3.25 4.71
C ILE A 78 9.33 -2.16 5.65
N GLY A 79 8.46 -2.59 6.56
CA GLY A 79 7.85 -1.71 7.54
C GLY A 79 6.93 -0.65 6.93
N GLN A 80 6.03 -0.15 7.75
CA GLN A 80 5.11 0.89 7.36
C GLN A 80 4.83 1.77 8.58
N VAL A 81 4.96 3.08 8.42
CA VAL A 81 4.39 4.06 9.34
C VAL A 81 3.07 4.51 8.75
N SER A 82 2.02 4.46 9.55
CA SER A 82 0.66 4.76 9.10
C SER A 82 0.04 5.83 9.98
N ALA A 83 -0.65 6.78 9.35
CA ALA A 83 -1.52 7.73 10.01
C ALA A 83 -2.94 7.54 9.46
N GLU A 84 -3.82 6.99 10.27
CA GLU A 84 -5.18 6.62 9.88
C GLU A 84 -6.20 7.57 10.50
N LEU A 85 -7.12 8.04 9.66
CA LEU A 85 -8.37 8.66 10.07
C LEU A 85 -9.49 7.63 9.87
N ALA A 86 -10.02 7.15 10.99
CA ALA A 86 -11.17 6.27 11.04
C ALA A 86 -12.22 6.89 11.98
N GLY A 87 -13.32 7.36 11.41
CA GLY A 87 -14.28 8.21 12.13
C GLY A 87 -13.65 9.49 12.64
N ASN A 88 -13.87 9.82 13.93
CA ASN A 88 -13.34 11.04 14.56
C ASN A 88 -11.97 10.86 15.23
N ASN A 89 -11.33 9.71 15.04
CA ASN A 89 -10.06 9.38 15.68
C ASN A 89 -8.92 9.40 14.67
N PHE A 90 -7.82 10.06 15.06
CA PHE A 90 -6.56 10.02 14.34
C PHE A 90 -5.58 9.11 15.09
N GLN A 91 -5.07 8.09 14.40
CA GLN A 91 -4.19 7.10 15.00
C GLN A 91 -2.88 6.97 14.22
N PHE A 92 -1.78 6.81 14.95
CA PHE A 92 -0.48 6.52 14.38
C PHE A 92 -0.06 5.10 14.71
N HIS A 93 0.36 4.36 13.70
CA HIS A 93 0.75 2.95 13.82
C HIS A 93 2.10 2.71 13.17
N PHE A 94 2.95 1.94 13.87
CA PHE A 94 4.07 1.26 13.24
C PHE A 94 3.63 -0.16 12.91
N VAL A 95 3.61 -0.49 11.63
CA VAL A 95 3.04 -1.73 11.11
C VAL A 95 4.17 -2.56 10.51
N PRO A 96 4.46 -3.75 11.06
CA PRO A 96 5.36 -4.70 10.41
C PRO A 96 4.72 -5.15 9.10
N ARG A 97 5.31 -4.70 8.00
CA ARG A 97 4.91 -5.02 6.63
C ARG A 97 6.10 -5.64 5.92
N ILE A 98 5.85 -6.71 5.19
CA ILE A 98 6.81 -7.33 4.29
C ILE A 98 6.08 -7.60 2.98
N GLY A 99 6.65 -7.12 1.89
CA GLY A 99 6.08 -7.33 0.56
C GLY A 99 7.10 -7.24 -0.55
N GLY A 100 6.60 -7.48 -1.76
CA GLY A 100 7.34 -7.33 -3.00
C GLY A 100 6.60 -6.38 -3.94
N ILE A 101 7.38 -5.57 -4.64
CA ILE A 101 6.92 -4.68 -5.69
C ILE A 101 7.64 -5.06 -6.98
N LEU A 102 6.89 -5.45 -8.00
CA LEU A 102 7.39 -5.65 -9.35
C LEU A 102 6.99 -4.46 -10.21
N GLU A 103 7.97 -3.81 -10.81
CA GLU A 103 7.77 -2.72 -11.75
C GLU A 103 8.20 -3.12 -13.14
N PHE A 104 7.39 -2.75 -14.12
CA PHE A 104 7.68 -2.89 -15.54
C PHE A 104 7.09 -1.70 -16.29
N HIS A 105 7.95 -0.87 -16.90
CA HIS A 105 7.54 0.39 -17.53
C HIS A 105 6.79 1.28 -16.53
N ASN A 106 5.53 1.62 -16.83
CA ASN A 106 4.63 2.38 -15.99
C ASN A 106 3.69 1.48 -15.16
N LEU A 107 3.82 0.16 -15.22
CA LEU A 107 3.02 -0.77 -14.42
C LEU A 107 3.78 -1.14 -13.15
N ARG A 108 3.12 -1.00 -12.01
CA ARG A 108 3.58 -1.49 -10.71
C ARG A 108 2.59 -2.53 -10.19
N LEU A 109 3.11 -3.66 -9.74
CA LEU A 109 2.36 -4.71 -9.04
C LEU A 109 2.92 -4.82 -7.63
N SER A 110 2.08 -4.77 -6.61
CA SER A 110 2.49 -4.98 -5.22
C SER A 110 1.78 -6.19 -4.62
N ALA A 111 2.48 -6.90 -3.75
CA ALA A 111 1.90 -7.90 -2.88
C ALA A 111 2.65 -7.89 -1.55
N SER A 112 1.93 -7.63 -0.47
CA SER A 112 2.46 -7.52 0.87
C SER A 112 1.59 -8.30 1.85
N TYR A 113 2.20 -8.75 2.93
CA TYR A 113 1.52 -9.38 4.06
C TYR A 113 1.65 -8.47 5.29
N VAL A 114 0.50 -8.16 5.88
CA VAL A 114 0.38 -7.21 6.99
C VAL A 114 -0.63 -7.73 7.99
N ASN A 115 -0.21 -7.98 9.24
CA ASN A 115 -1.11 -8.32 10.34
C ASN A 115 -2.21 -9.34 10.00
N LYS A 116 -1.85 -10.48 9.38
CA LYS A 116 -2.77 -11.54 8.92
C LYS A 116 -3.72 -11.16 7.77
N ALA A 117 -3.48 -10.04 7.12
CA ALA A 117 -4.11 -9.66 5.87
C ALA A 117 -3.09 -9.71 4.72
N PHE A 118 -3.57 -10.12 3.56
CA PHE A 118 -2.86 -9.96 2.30
C PHE A 118 -3.32 -8.65 1.67
N ILE A 119 -2.36 -7.84 1.25
CA ILE A 119 -2.62 -6.58 0.54
C ILE A 119 -1.91 -6.70 -0.80
N GLY A 120 -2.62 -6.52 -1.90
CA GLY A 120 -2.01 -6.53 -3.22
C GLY A 120 -2.67 -5.53 -4.13
N GLY A 121 -1.92 -4.96 -5.06
CA GLY A 121 -2.42 -3.86 -5.88
C GLY A 121 -1.78 -3.80 -7.26
N ILE A 122 -2.50 -3.09 -8.14
CA ILE A 122 -2.03 -2.74 -9.47
C ILE A 122 -2.05 -1.22 -9.56
N TYR A 123 -0.93 -0.64 -9.98
CA TYR A 123 -0.75 0.80 -10.06
C TYR A 123 -0.13 1.20 -11.40
N LEU A 124 -0.49 2.40 -11.84
CA LEU A 124 0.01 3.04 -13.04
C LEU A 124 0.84 4.27 -12.65
N GLY A 125 2.09 4.28 -13.11
CA GLY A 125 3.05 5.36 -12.93
C GLY A 125 2.91 6.46 -13.98
N PHE A 126 3.25 7.68 -13.57
CA PHE A 126 3.34 8.91 -14.38
C PHE A 126 4.62 9.68 -14.02
#